data_AF-A0A1T4PQ61-F1
#
_entry.id   AF-A0A1T4PQ61-F1
#
_cell.length_a   1.000
_cell.length_b   1.000
_cell.length_c   1.000
_cell.angle_alpha   90.00
_cell.angle_beta   90.00
_cell.angle_gamma   90.00
#
_symmetry.space_group_name_H-M   'P 1'
#
loop_
_entity.id
_entity.type
_entity.pdbx_description
1 polymer ?
#
loop_
_entity_poly.entity_id
_entity_poly.type
_entity_poly.pdbx_seq_one_letter_code
_entity_poly.pdbx_strand_id
1 'polypeptide(L)'
;MKKLSKSIISVFIFSAISLFTSCNGVVFDTIREEVKLSDAQIQGTIHSLIRVTDSSDSKEYLYLSANPVVWKKDIDNAVKNGGTYVADETDPTDYTTSEHGHWSTTSRPGNNYVRLAANRNGEIYSLSSIVKEVTDDGEMEEISKELKYLDTSDKDALWQTVTFDDESITSEISLASSIFCTNTPKNENRYAFIRIDGKIYKLEGGKATLIEESSEYNFTSGDNSTSIYSSASGVSTFDGIHFFFTESAAITSNESYNSGATMIYYASSTTVYYRAAGDSGWTAVSCDSSAIRSIAVTKDKLLLGTTSGLDNTALNGGKPTGSATTISANATSTLSSSYTVPILLTIDPTKSDTATDIYAASNFEGNPSSTSATRKNASLWSYYPARSKWNRE
;
A
#
# COMPACT_ATOMS: atom_id res chain seq x y z
N MET A 1 11.36 -70.13 5.37
CA MET A 1 11.39 -68.67 5.64
C MET A 1 12.05 -67.95 4.47
N LYS A 2 11.43 -66.84 4.04
CA LYS A 2 11.97 -65.71 3.25
C LYS A 2 12.51 -65.98 1.84
N LYS A 3 11.71 -65.59 0.84
CA LYS A 3 12.16 -64.73 -0.27
C LYS A 3 11.04 -63.75 -0.64
N LEU A 4 11.02 -62.60 0.03
CA LEU A 4 10.37 -61.37 -0.43
C LEU A 4 11.49 -60.35 -0.67
N SER A 5 11.92 -60.21 -1.92
CA SER A 5 12.72 -59.09 -2.40
C SER A 5 12.54 -59.07 -3.91
N LYS A 6 11.80 -58.12 -4.48
CA LYS A 6 12.40 -56.90 -5.03
C LYS A 6 11.40 -55.74 -5.21
N SER A 7 10.13 -55.87 -4.81
CA SER A 7 9.12 -54.81 -5.02
C SER A 7 8.96 -53.77 -3.90
N ILE A 8 9.77 -53.83 -2.83
CA ILE A 8 9.64 -52.89 -1.69
C ILE A 8 10.59 -51.69 -1.81
N ILE A 9 11.61 -51.74 -2.68
CA ILE A 9 12.60 -50.66 -2.80
C ILE A 9 12.09 -49.51 -3.69
N SER A 10 11.12 -49.74 -4.58
CA SER A 10 10.61 -48.70 -5.49
C SER A 10 9.55 -47.77 -4.88
N VAL A 11 8.98 -48.11 -3.72
CA VAL A 11 7.95 -47.30 -3.05
C VAL A 11 8.58 -46.31 -2.04
N PHE A 12 9.79 -46.59 -1.55
CA PHE A 12 10.47 -45.71 -0.60
C PHE A 12 11.23 -44.53 -1.23
N ILE A 13 11.56 -44.59 -2.52
CA ILE A 13 12.25 -43.47 -3.20
C ILE A 13 11.25 -42.40 -3.68
N PHE A 14 10.00 -42.78 -4.01
CA PHE A 14 8.96 -41.79 -4.37
C PHE A 14 8.33 -41.09 -3.16
N SER A 15 8.37 -41.70 -1.97
CA SER A 15 7.95 -41.03 -0.73
C SER A 15 9.04 -40.13 -0.13
N ALA A 16 10.30 -40.29 -0.51
CA ALA A 16 11.39 -39.42 -0.04
C ALA A 16 11.47 -38.10 -0.82
N ILE A 17 11.03 -38.07 -2.08
CA ILE A 17 10.99 -36.84 -2.90
C ILE A 17 9.75 -35.98 -2.59
N SER A 18 8.67 -36.60 -2.08
CA SER A 18 7.46 -35.90 -1.63
C SER A 18 7.54 -35.39 -0.18
N LEU A 19 8.65 -35.65 0.53
CA LEU A 19 8.91 -35.14 1.89
C LEU A 19 9.83 -33.91 1.93
N PHE A 20 10.31 -33.41 0.78
CA PHE A 20 11.11 -32.18 0.71
C PHE A 20 10.31 -30.93 0.33
N THR A 21 8.97 -31.00 0.22
CA THR A 21 8.13 -29.82 -0.08
C THR A 21 7.43 -29.24 1.16
N SER A 22 7.70 -29.72 2.37
CA SER A 22 7.11 -29.16 3.61
C SER A 22 8.12 -28.79 4.70
N CYS A 23 9.41 -28.75 4.39
CA CYS A 23 10.48 -28.40 5.35
C CYS A 23 11.23 -27.12 4.95
N ASN A 24 10.51 -26.07 4.52
CA ASN A 24 11.07 -24.71 4.42
C ASN A 24 11.02 -23.94 5.76
N GLY A 25 10.64 -24.58 6.87
CA GLY A 25 10.59 -23.91 8.18
C GLY A 25 11.96 -23.76 8.84
N VAL A 26 12.70 -24.87 8.97
CA VAL A 26 13.87 -24.93 9.87
C VAL A 26 15.13 -24.35 9.24
N VAL A 27 15.34 -24.54 7.94
CA VAL A 27 16.51 -23.95 7.24
C VAL A 27 16.37 -22.43 7.08
N PHE A 28 15.15 -21.92 6.93
CA PHE A 28 14.90 -20.48 6.92
C PHE A 28 14.98 -19.84 8.32
N ASP A 29 14.75 -20.60 9.40
CA ASP A 29 15.03 -20.12 10.76
C ASP A 29 16.54 -20.08 11.03
N THR A 30 17.30 -21.11 10.64
CA THR A 30 18.76 -21.13 10.86
C THR A 30 19.51 -20.07 10.04
N ILE A 31 19.10 -19.78 8.80
CA ILE A 31 19.69 -18.67 8.00
C ILE A 31 19.24 -17.28 8.52
N ARG A 32 18.09 -17.20 9.20
CA ARG A 32 17.52 -15.94 9.70
C ARG A 32 17.99 -15.60 11.12
N GLU A 33 18.43 -16.57 11.91
CA GLU A 33 19.18 -16.31 13.15
C GLU A 33 20.59 -15.75 12.88
N GLU A 34 21.18 -15.99 11.70
CA GLU A 34 22.45 -15.39 11.29
C GLU A 34 22.33 -13.90 10.89
N VAL A 35 21.12 -13.37 10.71
CA VAL A 35 20.87 -11.95 10.43
C VAL A 35 19.92 -11.41 11.49
N LYS A 36 20.44 -10.72 12.51
CA LYS A 36 19.60 -9.96 13.45
C LYS A 36 18.64 -9.07 12.65
N LEU A 37 17.35 -9.39 12.68
CA LEU A 37 16.33 -8.47 12.20
C LEU A 37 16.27 -7.33 13.22
N SER A 38 16.58 -6.13 12.77
CA SER A 38 16.40 -4.91 13.55
C SER A 38 14.92 -4.76 13.94
N ASP A 39 14.66 -4.20 15.13
CA ASP A 39 13.29 -4.00 15.60
C ASP A 39 12.60 -2.93 14.75
N ALA A 40 11.52 -3.27 14.03
CA ALA A 40 10.80 -2.30 13.20
C ALA A 40 10.46 -1.01 13.95
N GLN A 41 10.75 0.11 13.29
CA GLN A 41 10.33 1.42 13.73
C GLN A 41 8.80 1.54 13.66
N ILE A 42 8.18 0.99 12.61
CA ILE A 42 6.74 1.04 12.40
C ILE A 42 6.13 -0.33 12.69
N GLN A 43 5.28 -0.38 13.70
CA GLN A 43 4.60 -1.60 14.13
C GLN A 43 3.08 -1.51 13.94
N GLY A 44 2.47 -2.65 13.62
CA GLY A 44 1.02 -2.78 13.49
C GLY A 44 0.55 -2.72 12.04
N THR A 45 -0.77 -2.68 11.87
CA THR A 45 -1.40 -2.66 10.54
C THR A 45 -1.26 -1.28 9.92
N ILE A 46 -0.74 -1.24 8.69
CA ILE A 46 -0.69 -0.02 7.89
C ILE A 46 -2.02 0.14 7.17
N HIS A 47 -2.69 1.28 7.35
CA HIS A 47 -4.01 1.53 6.77
C HIS A 47 -3.97 2.41 5.53
N SER A 48 -2.90 3.20 5.37
CA SER A 48 -2.65 4.04 4.20
C SER A 48 -1.17 4.40 4.09
N LEU A 49 -0.71 4.63 2.87
CA LEU A 49 0.60 5.19 2.54
C LEU A 49 0.40 6.14 1.36
N ILE A 50 0.61 7.43 1.58
CA ILE A 50 0.28 8.49 0.63
C ILE A 50 1.46 9.44 0.43
N ARG A 51 1.48 10.09 -0.74
CA ARG A 51 2.41 11.17 -1.09
C ARG A 51 1.80 12.52 -0.74
N VAL A 52 2.61 13.41 -0.19
CA VAL A 52 2.23 14.77 0.14
C VAL A 52 3.38 15.69 -0.28
N THR A 53 3.08 16.74 -1.04
CA THR A 53 4.01 17.85 -1.19
C THR A 53 3.73 18.83 -0.06
N ASP A 54 4.64 18.94 0.89
CA ASP A 54 4.45 19.81 2.05
C ASP A 54 4.53 21.28 1.62
N SER A 55 3.50 22.05 1.96
CA SER A 55 3.42 23.46 1.56
C SER A 55 4.46 24.33 2.27
N SER A 56 4.99 23.92 3.41
CA SER A 56 5.98 24.68 4.18
C SER A 56 7.40 24.68 3.58
N ASP A 57 7.77 23.67 2.78
CA ASP A 57 9.10 23.58 2.17
C ASP A 57 9.11 23.06 0.72
N SER A 58 7.94 22.81 0.13
CA SER A 58 7.75 22.32 -1.23
C SER A 58 8.42 20.97 -1.51
N LYS A 59 8.83 20.23 -0.47
CA LYS A 59 9.36 18.88 -0.62
C LYS A 59 8.25 17.85 -0.61
N GLU A 60 8.56 16.70 -1.19
CA GLU A 60 7.66 15.56 -1.14
C GLU A 60 8.00 14.62 0.02
N TYR A 61 6.96 14.24 0.73
CA TYR A 61 7.00 13.34 1.87
C TYR A 61 6.06 12.16 1.62
N LEU A 62 6.43 11.02 2.19
CA LEU A 62 5.51 9.93 2.43
C LEU A 62 4.87 10.10 3.80
N TYR A 63 3.56 9.97 3.84
CA TYR A 63 2.79 9.86 5.06
C TYR A 63 2.13 8.50 5.13
N LEU A 64 2.17 7.86 6.29
CA LEU A 64 1.45 6.61 6.52
C LEU A 64 0.73 6.63 7.86
N SER A 65 -0.29 5.80 7.95
CA SER A 65 -0.98 5.53 9.21
C SER A 65 -0.75 4.10 9.64
N ALA A 66 -0.22 3.95 10.86
CA ALA A 66 -0.03 2.66 11.53
C ALA A 66 -0.65 2.77 12.93
N ASN A 67 -1.76 2.06 13.15
CA ASN A 67 -2.65 2.32 14.29
C ASN A 67 -3.12 3.82 14.28
N PRO A 68 -3.45 4.51 15.40
CA PRO A 68 -3.86 5.92 15.32
C PRO A 68 -2.67 6.90 15.16
N VAL A 69 -1.46 6.40 14.89
CA VAL A 69 -0.26 7.22 14.71
C VAL A 69 -0.03 7.45 13.23
N VAL A 70 0.20 8.72 12.87
CA VAL A 70 0.65 9.11 11.54
C VAL A 70 2.16 9.30 11.57
N TRP A 71 2.82 8.77 10.56
CA TRP A 71 4.26 8.84 10.37
C TRP A 71 4.58 9.59 9.08
N LYS A 72 5.72 10.28 9.07
CA LYS A 72 6.21 11.11 7.98
C LYS A 72 7.64 10.71 7.62
N LYS A 73 7.97 10.73 6.33
CA LYS A 73 9.33 10.53 5.83
C LYS A 73 9.59 11.37 4.58
N ASP A 74 10.72 12.07 4.51
CA ASP A 74 11.17 12.76 3.29
C ASP A 74 11.50 11.72 2.22
N ILE A 75 10.95 11.88 1.02
CA ILE A 75 11.14 10.90 -0.06
C ILE A 75 12.60 10.76 -0.48
N ASP A 76 13.39 11.83 -0.31
CA ASP A 76 14.81 11.87 -0.64
C ASP A 76 15.70 11.31 0.50
N ASN A 77 15.14 11.11 1.70
CA ASN A 77 15.87 10.55 2.85
C ASN A 77 15.99 9.02 2.79
N ALA A 78 15.96 8.42 1.60
CA ALA A 78 16.34 7.04 1.37
C ALA A 78 17.83 6.84 1.69
N VAL A 79 18.16 6.59 2.95
CA VAL A 79 19.44 6.02 3.43
C VAL A 79 20.66 6.64 2.73
N LYS A 80 20.76 7.97 2.80
CA LYS A 80 21.86 8.86 2.39
C LYS A 80 22.46 8.65 0.97
N ASN A 81 22.28 9.72 0.17
CA ASN A 81 23.15 10.23 -0.89
C ASN A 81 24.52 9.55 -1.09
N GLY A 82 24.78 9.05 -2.30
CA GLY A 82 26.15 8.75 -2.78
C GLY A 82 26.56 7.28 -2.84
N GLY A 83 25.63 6.34 -2.62
CA GLY A 83 25.88 4.91 -2.88
C GLY A 83 26.79 4.21 -1.87
N THR A 84 27.03 4.81 -0.70
CA THR A 84 27.81 4.17 0.37
C THR A 84 27.03 4.22 1.68
N TYR A 85 26.67 3.03 2.19
CA TYR A 85 26.16 2.86 3.54
C TYR A 85 27.33 3.04 4.51
N VAL A 86 27.27 4.04 5.39
CA VAL A 86 28.22 4.15 6.50
C VAL A 86 27.43 3.88 7.78
N ALA A 87 27.57 2.67 8.31
CA ALA A 87 27.26 2.44 9.72
C ALA A 87 28.23 3.33 10.51
N ASP A 88 27.74 4.27 11.31
CA ASP A 88 28.63 4.94 12.26
C ASP A 88 28.94 3.94 13.38
N GLU A 89 30.15 3.40 13.38
CA GLU A 89 30.60 2.41 14.38
C GLU A 89 30.82 3.04 15.77
N THR A 90 30.71 4.36 15.92
CA THR A 90 31.15 5.08 17.13
C THR A 90 30.04 5.49 18.09
N ASP A 91 28.75 5.39 17.71
CA ASP A 91 27.63 5.73 18.59
C ASP A 91 26.55 4.62 18.62
N PRO A 92 26.62 3.68 19.58
CA PRO A 92 25.62 2.62 19.75
C PRO A 92 24.26 3.12 20.27
N THR A 93 24.09 4.43 20.51
CA THR A 93 22.81 5.06 20.84
C THR A 93 22.22 5.89 19.71
N ASP A 94 22.94 6.01 18.59
CA ASP A 94 22.48 6.70 17.40
C ASP A 94 21.65 5.77 16.51
N TYR A 95 20.32 5.86 16.67
CA TYR A 95 19.34 5.25 15.78
C TYR A 95 19.46 5.75 14.31
N THR A 96 20.34 6.70 14.01
CA THR A 96 20.58 7.25 12.67
C THR A 96 21.70 6.55 11.88
N THR A 97 22.28 5.46 12.41
CA THR A 97 23.21 4.56 11.70
C THR A 97 22.52 3.45 10.88
N SER A 98 21.18 3.53 10.84
CA SER A 98 20.29 3.30 9.68
C SER A 98 19.90 1.87 9.30
N GLU A 99 19.54 1.00 10.24
CA GLU A 99 18.73 -0.18 9.86
C GLU A 99 17.28 0.20 9.45
N HIS A 100 16.79 1.37 9.91
CA HIS A 100 15.42 1.88 9.71
C HIS A 100 15.36 3.08 8.75
N GLY A 101 14.26 3.27 8.02
CA GLY A 101 14.17 4.26 6.94
C GLY A 101 13.76 5.67 7.36
N HIS A 102 14.17 6.14 8.55
CA HIS A 102 14.06 7.54 8.98
C HIS A 102 12.63 8.11 9.03
N TRP A 103 11.68 7.38 9.61
CA TRP A 103 10.34 7.90 9.87
C TRP A 103 10.31 8.78 11.12
N SER A 104 9.49 9.83 11.11
CA SER A 104 9.14 10.60 12.30
C SER A 104 7.65 10.49 12.56
N THR A 105 7.25 10.46 13.84
CA THR A 105 5.83 10.53 14.19
C THR A 105 5.32 11.96 14.04
N THR A 106 4.06 12.09 13.66
CA THR A 106 3.33 13.35 13.66
C THR A 106 2.25 13.34 14.74
N SER A 107 1.48 14.43 14.86
CA SER A 107 0.31 14.49 15.73
C SER A 107 -0.76 13.48 15.32
N ARG A 108 -1.59 13.05 16.29
CA ARG A 108 -2.67 12.08 16.07
C ARG A 108 -3.95 12.79 15.59
N PRO A 109 -4.53 12.39 14.45
CA PRO A 109 -5.80 12.94 14.00
C PRO A 109 -6.99 12.47 14.83
N GLY A 110 -6.96 11.24 15.33
CA GLY A 110 -8.12 10.64 15.95
C GLY A 110 -7.76 9.55 16.93
N ASN A 111 -8.79 8.91 17.44
CA ASN A 111 -8.65 7.95 18.53
C ASN A 111 -8.22 6.56 18.02
N ASN A 112 -8.73 6.10 16.87
CA ASN A 112 -8.48 4.74 16.34
C ASN A 112 -8.32 4.73 14.81
N TYR A 113 -8.10 3.53 14.24
CA TYR A 113 -7.88 3.20 12.82
C TYR A 113 -8.00 4.39 11.85
N VAL A 114 -6.86 4.89 11.41
CA VAL A 114 -6.77 6.11 10.61
C VAL A 114 -6.49 5.75 9.17
N ARG A 115 -7.30 6.20 8.22
CA ARG A 115 -6.97 6.21 6.78
C ARG A 115 -6.68 7.63 6.33
N LEU A 116 -5.67 7.79 5.50
CA LEU A 116 -5.23 9.10 5.00
C LEU A 116 -5.54 9.28 3.52
N ALA A 117 -5.80 10.53 3.14
CA ALA A 117 -5.81 11.02 1.77
C ALA A 117 -5.16 12.40 1.74
N ALA A 118 -4.56 12.78 0.61
CA ALA A 118 -4.01 14.13 0.46
C ALA A 118 -4.28 14.69 -0.94
N ASN A 119 -4.23 16.00 -1.03
CA ASN A 119 -4.36 16.73 -2.28
C ASN A 119 -3.08 17.53 -2.61
N ARG A 120 -3.11 18.20 -3.75
CA ARG A 120 -2.00 19.00 -4.30
C ARG A 120 -1.56 20.20 -3.44
N ASN A 121 -2.38 20.63 -2.48
CA ASN A 121 -2.12 21.82 -1.64
C ASN A 121 -1.35 21.47 -0.36
N GLY A 122 -0.87 20.23 -0.22
CA GLY A 122 -0.23 19.78 1.02
C GLY A 122 -1.22 19.64 2.18
N GLU A 123 -2.50 19.43 1.89
CA GLU A 123 -3.52 19.17 2.90
C GLU A 123 -3.69 17.66 3.07
N ILE A 124 -3.58 17.20 4.31
CA ILE A 124 -3.72 15.79 4.68
C ILE A 124 -5.05 15.61 5.38
N TYR A 125 -5.87 14.70 4.90
CA TYR A 125 -7.17 14.36 5.46
C TYR A 125 -7.12 12.98 6.08
N SER A 126 -7.80 12.82 7.22
CA SER A 126 -7.88 11.57 7.96
C SER A 126 -9.33 11.18 8.19
N LEU A 127 -9.69 9.96 7.84
CA LEU A 127 -10.93 9.32 8.31
C LEU A 127 -10.58 8.35 9.43
N SER A 128 -11.00 8.67 10.64
CA SER A 128 -10.66 7.91 11.85
C SER A 128 -11.89 7.25 12.45
N SER A 129 -11.74 6.02 12.92
CA SER A 129 -12.81 5.29 13.62
C SER A 129 -13.02 5.81 15.04
N ILE A 130 -14.27 6.07 15.40
CA ILE A 130 -14.71 6.29 16.79
C ILE A 130 -15.20 4.94 17.29
N VAL A 131 -14.56 4.44 18.35
CA VAL A 131 -14.91 3.17 18.98
C VAL A 131 -15.37 3.41 20.41
N LYS A 132 -16.31 2.58 20.87
CA LYS A 132 -16.86 2.65 22.23
C LYS A 132 -16.88 1.25 22.83
N GLU A 133 -16.61 1.18 24.13
CA GLU A 133 -16.82 -0.03 24.92
C GLU A 133 -18.31 -0.32 25.01
N VAL A 134 -18.72 -1.52 24.56
CA VAL A 134 -20.12 -1.95 24.47
C VAL A 134 -20.49 -3.04 25.46
N THR A 135 -19.49 -3.69 26.08
CA THR A 135 -19.68 -4.68 27.13
C THR A 135 -18.77 -4.40 28.32
N ASP A 136 -19.15 -4.89 29.50
CA ASP A 136 -18.37 -4.74 30.74
C ASP A 136 -17.02 -5.50 30.68
N ASP A 137 -16.81 -6.34 29.66
CA ASP A 137 -15.60 -7.13 29.43
C ASP A 137 -14.56 -6.39 28.56
N GLY A 138 -14.82 -5.13 28.19
CA GLY A 138 -13.89 -4.32 27.39
C GLY A 138 -13.99 -4.52 25.88
N GLU A 139 -15.08 -5.10 25.38
CA GLU A 139 -15.27 -5.21 23.92
C GLU A 139 -15.55 -3.82 23.32
N MET A 140 -14.75 -3.46 22.31
CA MET A 140 -14.86 -2.18 21.61
C MET A 140 -15.59 -2.39 20.28
N GLU A 141 -16.62 -1.59 20.03
CA GLU A 141 -17.29 -1.52 18.73
C GLU A 141 -17.06 -0.17 18.06
N GLU A 142 -16.89 -0.19 16.73
CA GLU A 142 -16.88 1.02 15.91
C GLU A 142 -18.31 1.55 15.79
N ILE A 143 -18.54 2.79 16.22
CA ILE A 143 -19.89 3.39 16.26
C ILE A 143 -20.07 4.48 15.20
N SER A 144 -19.01 5.20 14.85
CA SER A 144 -19.03 6.26 13.86
C SER A 144 -17.60 6.57 13.40
N LYS A 145 -17.46 7.52 12.47
CA LYS A 145 -16.18 8.02 11.98
C LYS A 145 -16.09 9.53 12.16
N GLU A 146 -14.87 10.03 12.29
CA GLU A 146 -14.54 11.46 12.27
C GLU A 146 -13.62 11.78 11.09
N LEU A 147 -13.87 12.94 10.46
CA LEU A 147 -13.03 13.47 9.39
C LEU A 147 -12.29 14.71 9.89
N LYS A 148 -10.96 14.66 9.82
CA LYS A 148 -10.08 15.78 10.16
C LYS A 148 -9.12 16.09 9.03
N TYR A 149 -8.54 17.28 9.07
CA TYR A 149 -7.48 17.69 8.16
C TYR A 149 -6.33 18.37 8.88
N LEU A 150 -5.16 18.33 8.26
CA LEU A 150 -3.92 18.97 8.67
C LEU A 150 -3.38 19.73 7.46
N ASP A 151 -3.12 21.02 7.61
CA ASP A 151 -2.46 21.83 6.60
C ASP A 151 -0.95 21.86 6.88
N THR A 152 -0.14 21.34 5.94
CA THR A 152 1.32 21.28 6.06
C THR A 152 2.03 22.60 5.81
N SER A 153 1.30 23.68 5.50
CA SER A 153 1.84 25.03 5.40
C SER A 153 2.35 25.54 6.75
N ASP A 154 1.75 25.07 7.85
CA ASP A 154 2.15 25.36 9.23
C ASP A 154 2.76 24.10 9.88
N LYS A 155 4.02 24.22 10.30
CA LYS A 155 4.77 23.11 10.92
C LYS A 155 4.23 22.73 12.30
N ASP A 156 3.52 23.65 12.93
CA ASP A 156 2.89 23.46 14.24
C ASP A 156 1.36 23.24 14.10
N ALA A 157 0.88 23.00 12.88
CA ALA A 157 -0.53 22.75 12.62
C ALA A 157 -1.07 21.60 13.48
N LEU A 158 -2.27 21.83 14.00
CA LEU A 158 -3.05 20.81 14.67
C LEU A 158 -4.12 20.27 13.73
N TRP A 159 -4.52 19.03 13.94
CA TRP A 159 -5.64 18.44 13.23
C TRP A 159 -6.93 19.19 13.55
N GLN A 160 -7.64 19.61 12.50
CA GLN A 160 -8.88 20.37 12.58
C GLN A 160 -10.03 19.55 11.99
N THR A 161 -11.24 19.76 12.51
CA THR A 161 -12.45 19.15 11.95
C THR A 161 -12.72 19.70 10.55
N VAL A 162 -13.00 18.81 9.60
CA VAL A 162 -13.42 19.22 8.26
C VAL A 162 -14.83 19.79 8.30
N THR A 163 -15.05 20.89 7.57
CA THR A 163 -16.38 21.47 7.38
C THR A 163 -17.07 20.87 6.15
N PHE A 164 -18.40 20.77 6.18
CA PHE A 164 -19.20 20.25 5.08
C PHE A 164 -20.05 21.37 4.47
N ASP A 165 -20.17 21.40 3.15
CA ASP A 165 -21.21 22.23 2.49
C ASP A 165 -22.61 21.62 2.60
N ASP A 166 -22.70 20.30 2.70
CA ASP A 166 -23.93 19.57 2.93
C ASP A 166 -24.34 19.66 4.40
N GLU A 167 -25.33 20.51 4.69
CA GLU A 167 -25.90 20.72 6.03
C GLU A 167 -26.54 19.45 6.63
N SER A 168 -26.77 18.40 5.83
CA SER A 168 -27.28 17.11 6.34
C SER A 168 -26.20 16.25 7.01
N ILE A 169 -24.92 16.54 6.78
CA ILE A 169 -23.82 15.83 7.44
C ILE A 169 -23.62 16.42 8.83
N THR A 170 -23.97 15.63 9.84
CA THR A 170 -23.61 15.94 11.23
C THR A 170 -22.16 15.55 11.50
N SER A 171 -21.63 15.91 12.67
CA SER A 171 -20.25 15.56 13.07
C SER A 171 -19.94 14.06 13.08
N GLU A 172 -20.95 13.18 12.98
CA GLU A 172 -20.78 11.73 12.97
C GLU A 172 -20.92 11.17 11.55
N ILE A 173 -19.83 10.64 11.01
CA ILE A 173 -19.78 10.07 9.66
C ILE A 173 -20.10 8.57 9.73
N SER A 174 -20.87 8.06 8.77
CA SER A 174 -21.29 6.66 8.76
C SER A 174 -20.14 5.67 8.59
N LEU A 175 -20.27 4.47 9.17
CA LEU A 175 -19.26 3.40 9.08
C LEU A 175 -18.98 2.94 7.66
N ALA A 176 -19.98 3.04 6.77
CA ALA A 176 -19.81 2.70 5.36
C ALA A 176 -18.95 3.74 4.60
N SER A 177 -18.57 4.87 5.20
CA SER A 177 -17.80 5.91 4.51
C SER A 177 -16.36 5.50 4.23
N SER A 178 -15.81 5.96 3.10
CA SER A 178 -14.44 5.68 2.66
C SER A 178 -13.74 6.93 2.19
N ILE A 179 -12.46 7.09 2.57
CA ILE A 179 -11.59 8.18 2.14
C ILE A 179 -10.54 7.63 1.18
N PHE A 180 -10.23 8.37 0.12
CA PHE A 180 -9.29 7.94 -0.90
C PHE A 180 -8.69 9.12 -1.67
N CYS A 181 -7.57 8.88 -2.34
CA CYS A 181 -6.88 9.88 -3.16
C CYS A 181 -6.23 9.24 -4.38
N THR A 182 -5.84 10.07 -5.35
CA THR A 182 -5.15 9.62 -6.57
C THR A 182 -3.72 9.17 -6.32
N ASN A 183 -3.09 9.64 -5.24
CA ASN A 183 -1.77 9.23 -4.74
C ASN A 183 -0.66 9.12 -5.81
N THR A 184 -0.62 10.08 -6.74
CA THR A 184 0.25 10.04 -7.93
C THR A 184 1.55 10.83 -7.74
N PRO A 185 2.67 10.51 -8.45
CA PRO A 185 3.89 11.31 -8.41
C PRO A 185 3.71 12.77 -8.84
N LYS A 186 2.82 13.04 -9.80
CA LYS A 186 2.61 14.41 -10.29
C LYS A 186 1.71 15.20 -9.35
N ASN A 187 2.26 16.22 -8.67
CA ASN A 187 1.53 16.93 -7.61
C ASN A 187 0.21 17.57 -8.11
N GLU A 188 0.17 18.12 -9.33
CA GLU A 188 -1.03 18.76 -9.88
C GLU A 188 -2.22 17.81 -10.01
N ASN A 189 -1.94 16.50 -10.08
CA ASN A 189 -2.93 15.44 -10.22
C ASN A 189 -3.28 14.76 -8.88
N ARG A 190 -2.85 15.33 -7.75
CA ARG A 190 -3.23 14.87 -6.40
C ARG A 190 -4.56 15.45 -5.96
N TYR A 191 -5.54 14.57 -5.84
CA TYR A 191 -6.88 14.89 -5.37
C TYR A 191 -7.25 13.97 -4.21
N ALA A 192 -7.96 14.52 -3.22
CA ALA A 192 -8.52 13.79 -2.10
C ALA A 192 -10.06 13.84 -2.17
N PHE A 193 -10.68 12.71 -1.85
CA PHE A 193 -12.12 12.56 -1.86
C PHE A 193 -12.57 11.74 -0.66
N ILE A 194 -13.83 11.93 -0.28
CA ILE A 194 -14.53 11.05 0.66
C ILE A 194 -15.89 10.68 0.10
N ARG A 195 -16.26 9.42 0.28
CA ARG A 195 -17.62 8.94 0.03
C ARG A 195 -18.37 8.83 1.35
N ILE A 196 -19.52 9.48 1.45
CA ILE A 196 -20.42 9.45 2.61
C ILE A 196 -21.84 9.24 2.09
N ASP A 197 -22.52 8.22 2.59
CA ASP A 197 -23.97 7.98 2.42
C ASP A 197 -24.49 8.14 0.97
N GLY A 198 -23.79 7.53 0.00
CA GLY A 198 -24.22 7.59 -1.40
C GLY A 198 -23.82 8.88 -2.13
N LYS A 199 -22.94 9.69 -1.56
CA LYS A 199 -22.42 10.93 -2.17
C LYS A 199 -20.89 10.93 -2.11
N ILE A 200 -20.27 11.64 -3.05
CA ILE A 200 -18.82 11.85 -3.11
C ILE A 200 -18.55 13.33 -2.90
N TYR A 201 -17.56 13.64 -2.06
CA TYR A 201 -17.13 14.98 -1.75
C TYR A 201 -15.65 15.13 -2.10
N LYS A 202 -15.30 16.26 -2.72
CA LYS A 202 -13.91 16.68 -2.88
C LYS A 202 -13.43 17.31 -1.58
N LEU A 203 -12.20 16.97 -1.18
CA LEU A 203 -11.54 17.50 0.01
C LEU A 203 -10.50 18.54 -0.39
N GLU A 204 -10.76 19.81 -0.09
CA GLU A 204 -9.87 20.94 -0.38
C GLU A 204 -10.15 22.11 0.57
N GLY A 205 -9.11 22.79 1.07
CA GLY A 205 -9.25 23.95 1.96
C GLY A 205 -9.88 23.64 3.32
N GLY A 206 -9.68 22.43 3.86
CA GLY A 206 -10.32 22.01 5.11
C GLY A 206 -11.83 21.80 5.00
N LYS A 207 -12.33 21.65 3.77
CA LYS A 207 -13.75 21.53 3.45
C LYS A 207 -14.01 20.30 2.59
N ALA A 208 -15.10 19.60 2.89
CA ALA A 208 -15.72 18.61 2.03
C ALA A 208 -16.82 19.31 1.21
N THR A 209 -16.66 19.31 -0.12
CA THR A 209 -17.59 19.92 -1.07
C THR A 209 -18.24 18.83 -1.91
N LEU A 210 -19.56 18.77 -1.96
CA LEU A 210 -20.29 17.80 -2.78
C LEU A 210 -19.93 18.00 -4.25
N ILE A 211 -19.57 16.92 -4.93
CA ILE A 211 -19.27 16.94 -6.36
C ILE A 211 -20.29 16.09 -7.12
N GLU A 212 -20.78 16.66 -8.21
CA GLU A 212 -21.65 15.98 -9.17
C GLU A 212 -20.90 15.72 -10.47
N GLU A 213 -21.37 14.72 -11.22
CA GLU A 213 -20.81 14.42 -12.54
C GLU A 213 -20.92 15.64 -13.46
N SER A 214 -19.80 16.03 -14.05
CA SER A 214 -19.71 17.20 -14.91
C SER A 214 -18.56 17.03 -15.91
N SER A 215 -18.36 18.02 -16.79
CA SER A 215 -17.17 18.04 -17.66
C SER A 215 -15.85 18.14 -16.89
N GLU A 216 -15.87 18.71 -15.69
CA GLU A 216 -14.71 18.80 -14.79
C GLU A 216 -14.53 17.49 -13.99
N TYR A 217 -15.65 16.86 -13.66
CA TYR A 217 -15.74 15.66 -12.86
C TYR A 217 -16.37 14.54 -13.67
N ASN A 218 -15.61 14.04 -14.66
CA ASN A 218 -16.04 12.90 -15.45
C ASN A 218 -15.82 11.63 -14.63
N PHE A 219 -16.90 11.12 -14.07
CA PHE A 219 -16.90 9.98 -13.18
C PHE A 219 -17.32 8.73 -13.92
N THR A 220 -16.42 7.75 -13.96
CA THR A 220 -16.79 6.42 -14.42
C THR A 220 -16.37 5.39 -13.39
N SER A 221 -17.19 4.36 -13.27
CA SER A 221 -16.72 3.12 -12.68
C SER A 221 -15.57 2.58 -13.53
N GLY A 222 -14.41 2.40 -12.91
CA GLY A 222 -13.26 1.79 -13.57
C GLY A 222 -13.34 0.27 -13.60
N ASP A 223 -14.10 -0.34 -12.69
CA ASP A 223 -14.23 -1.80 -12.52
C ASP A 223 -15.62 -2.36 -12.88
N ASN A 224 -16.43 -1.59 -13.63
CA ASN A 224 -17.83 -1.91 -13.99
C ASN A 224 -18.76 -2.14 -12.79
N SER A 225 -18.43 -1.61 -11.61
CA SER A 225 -19.34 -1.58 -10.47
C SER A 225 -20.63 -0.80 -10.76
N THR A 226 -21.73 -1.25 -10.16
CA THR A 226 -23.09 -0.77 -10.44
C THR A 226 -23.37 0.66 -9.96
N SER A 227 -22.59 1.17 -9.00
CA SER A 227 -22.66 2.58 -8.59
C SER A 227 -21.44 2.99 -7.77
N ILE A 228 -20.65 3.93 -8.30
CA ILE A 228 -19.50 4.56 -7.62
C ILE A 228 -19.90 5.18 -6.27
N TYR A 229 -21.12 5.71 -6.18
CA TYR A 229 -21.65 6.38 -5.00
C TYR A 229 -21.83 5.42 -3.81
N SER A 230 -22.01 4.13 -4.09
CA SER A 230 -22.13 3.09 -3.06
C SER A 230 -20.87 2.24 -2.87
N SER A 231 -19.87 2.35 -3.75
CA SER A 231 -18.75 1.40 -3.78
C SER A 231 -17.35 2.03 -3.81
N ALA A 232 -17.21 3.30 -4.19
CA ALA A 232 -15.91 3.93 -4.38
C ALA A 232 -15.03 3.93 -3.13
N SER A 233 -13.80 3.46 -3.31
CA SER A 233 -12.73 3.36 -2.31
C SER A 233 -11.35 3.68 -2.88
N GLY A 234 -11.25 3.94 -4.18
CA GLY A 234 -10.01 4.28 -4.87
C GLY A 234 -10.31 5.16 -6.08
N VAL A 235 -9.33 5.95 -6.50
CA VAL A 235 -9.47 6.88 -7.63
C VAL A 235 -8.16 7.01 -8.39
N SER A 236 -8.23 7.17 -9.71
CA SER A 236 -7.09 7.56 -10.54
C SER A 236 -7.53 8.57 -11.60
N THR A 237 -6.64 9.51 -11.92
CA THR A 237 -6.86 10.46 -13.01
C THR A 237 -6.13 9.97 -14.26
N PHE A 238 -6.84 9.84 -15.38
CA PHE A 238 -6.29 9.38 -16.64
C PHE A 238 -7.05 9.99 -17.81
N ASP A 239 -6.36 10.51 -18.83
CA ASP A 239 -6.97 11.20 -19.99
C ASP A 239 -7.99 12.29 -19.60
N GLY A 240 -7.74 13.00 -18.50
CA GLY A 240 -8.64 14.05 -17.98
C GLY A 240 -9.93 13.52 -17.32
N ILE A 241 -10.02 12.21 -17.06
CA ILE A 241 -11.17 11.54 -16.43
C ILE A 241 -10.76 11.00 -15.06
N HIS A 242 -11.66 11.08 -14.09
CA HIS A 242 -11.49 10.46 -12.77
C HIS A 242 -12.18 9.09 -12.75
N PHE A 243 -11.39 8.03 -12.71
CA PHE A 243 -11.87 6.66 -12.61
C PHE A 243 -12.00 6.27 -11.14
N PHE A 244 -13.19 5.84 -10.72
CA PHE A 244 -13.46 5.40 -9.36
C PHE A 244 -13.57 3.88 -9.31
N PHE A 245 -13.06 3.30 -8.24
CA PHE A 245 -12.91 1.86 -8.10
C PHE A 245 -13.39 1.40 -6.74
N THR A 246 -13.92 0.17 -6.69
CA THR A 246 -14.34 -0.45 -5.43
C THR A 246 -13.16 -0.82 -4.55
N GLU A 247 -13.41 -1.12 -3.28
CA GLU A 247 -12.39 -1.64 -2.35
C GLU A 247 -11.76 -2.98 -2.80
N SER A 248 -12.44 -3.70 -3.70
CA SER A 248 -11.95 -4.97 -4.25
C SER A 248 -10.94 -4.78 -5.38
N ALA A 249 -10.78 -3.55 -5.86
CA ALA A 249 -9.92 -3.21 -6.98
C ALA A 249 -8.66 -2.45 -6.52
N ALA A 250 -7.50 -2.93 -6.97
CA ALA A 250 -6.24 -2.23 -6.82
C ALA A 250 -5.99 -1.34 -8.04
N ILE A 251 -5.47 -0.12 -7.87
CA ILE A 251 -5.40 0.89 -8.94
C ILE A 251 -4.05 1.57 -9.00
N THR A 252 -3.58 1.89 -10.21
CA THR A 252 -2.39 2.73 -10.42
C THR A 252 -2.32 3.25 -11.85
N SER A 253 -1.41 4.17 -12.12
CA SER A 253 -1.07 4.62 -13.48
C SER A 253 0.44 4.80 -13.59
N ASN A 254 0.96 4.82 -14.81
CA ASN A 254 2.39 5.10 -15.04
C ASN A 254 2.72 6.60 -15.10
N GLU A 255 1.90 7.45 -14.47
CA GLU A 255 2.21 8.87 -14.31
C GLU A 255 3.53 9.08 -13.59
N SER A 256 4.30 10.07 -14.03
CA SER A 256 5.58 10.45 -13.43
C SER A 256 5.55 11.93 -13.05
N TYR A 257 6.56 12.39 -12.30
CA TYR A 257 6.68 13.80 -11.91
C TYR A 257 6.63 14.77 -13.10
N ASN A 258 7.15 14.37 -14.27
CA ASN A 258 7.33 15.26 -15.41
C ASN A 258 6.40 14.95 -16.60
N SER A 259 5.67 13.84 -16.58
CA SER A 259 4.86 13.37 -17.70
C SER A 259 3.56 12.75 -17.21
N GLY A 260 2.46 13.08 -17.89
CA GLY A 260 1.16 12.43 -17.64
C GLY A 260 1.19 10.93 -17.95
N ALA A 261 0.28 10.18 -17.34
CA ALA A 261 0.14 8.76 -17.59
C ALA A 261 -0.16 8.47 -19.07
N THR A 262 0.45 7.40 -19.58
CA THR A 262 0.14 6.81 -20.88
C THR A 262 -0.63 5.49 -20.75
N MET A 263 -0.65 4.93 -19.54
CA MET A 263 -1.39 3.73 -19.15
C MET A 263 -2.02 3.92 -17.78
N ILE A 264 -3.27 3.46 -17.64
CA ILE A 264 -3.93 3.23 -16.36
C ILE A 264 -4.14 1.71 -16.19
N TYR A 265 -4.02 1.25 -14.94
CA TYR A 265 -4.20 -0.13 -14.56
C TYR A 265 -5.17 -0.22 -13.40
N TYR A 266 -5.99 -1.27 -13.41
CA TYR A 266 -6.58 -1.78 -12.19
C TYR A 266 -6.47 -3.30 -12.14
N ALA A 267 -6.60 -3.89 -10.97
CA ALA A 267 -6.63 -5.33 -10.79
C ALA A 267 -7.81 -5.73 -9.94
N SER A 268 -8.43 -6.85 -10.29
CA SER A 268 -9.50 -7.48 -9.51
C SER A 268 -9.31 -9.00 -9.55
N SER A 269 -9.38 -9.64 -8.39
CA SER A 269 -9.00 -11.05 -8.23
C SER A 269 -7.59 -11.27 -8.80
N THR A 270 -7.38 -12.21 -9.72
CA THR A 270 -6.07 -12.52 -10.33
C THR A 270 -5.86 -11.82 -11.69
N THR A 271 -6.75 -10.91 -12.07
CA THR A 271 -6.73 -10.28 -13.41
C THR A 271 -6.33 -8.83 -13.31
N VAL A 272 -5.36 -8.42 -14.13
CA VAL A 272 -5.02 -7.03 -14.37
C VAL A 272 -5.75 -6.54 -15.60
N TYR A 273 -6.36 -5.38 -15.50
CA TYR A 273 -6.99 -4.65 -16.58
C TYR A 273 -6.17 -3.40 -16.85
N TYR A 274 -5.95 -3.10 -18.12
CA TYR A 274 -5.20 -1.90 -18.51
C TYR A 274 -5.88 -1.18 -19.67
N ARG A 275 -5.60 0.11 -19.79
CA ARG A 275 -6.06 0.96 -20.88
C ARG A 275 -4.95 1.94 -21.25
N ALA A 276 -4.64 2.05 -22.54
CA ALA A 276 -3.70 3.05 -23.04
C ALA A 276 -4.42 4.38 -23.31
N ALA A 277 -3.64 5.46 -23.35
CA ALA A 277 -4.17 6.79 -23.63
C ALA A 277 -4.83 6.80 -25.02
N GLY A 278 -6.08 7.28 -25.09
CA GLY A 278 -6.88 7.27 -26.31
C GLY A 278 -7.60 5.95 -26.65
N ASP A 279 -7.36 4.86 -25.93
CA ASP A 279 -8.17 3.65 -26.06
C ASP A 279 -9.57 3.88 -25.48
N SER A 280 -10.59 3.19 -26.00
CA SER A 280 -11.98 3.34 -25.53
C SER A 280 -12.41 2.30 -24.49
N GLY A 281 -11.58 1.30 -24.19
CA GLY A 281 -11.96 0.18 -23.33
C GLY A 281 -10.78 -0.49 -22.63
N TRP A 282 -11.11 -1.34 -21.67
CA TRP A 282 -10.15 -2.09 -20.88
C TRP A 282 -9.73 -3.38 -21.58
N THR A 283 -8.44 -3.69 -21.52
CA THR A 283 -7.90 -5.01 -21.90
C THR A 283 -7.57 -5.79 -20.63
N ALA A 284 -8.07 -7.02 -20.55
CA ALA A 284 -7.83 -7.92 -19.42
C ALA A 284 -6.65 -8.87 -19.68
N VAL A 285 -5.84 -9.09 -18.65
CA VAL A 285 -4.72 -10.03 -18.64
C VAL A 285 -4.78 -10.82 -17.35
N SER A 286 -4.95 -12.14 -17.45
CA SER A 286 -4.83 -13.02 -16.30
C SER A 286 -3.38 -13.06 -15.87
N CYS A 287 -3.13 -12.81 -14.59
CA CYS A 287 -1.83 -13.03 -13.97
C CYS A 287 -1.86 -14.39 -13.26
N ASP A 288 -0.78 -15.14 -13.35
CA ASP A 288 -0.61 -16.42 -12.63
C ASP A 288 -0.31 -16.17 -11.14
N SER A 289 -1.12 -15.33 -10.48
CA SER A 289 -0.93 -14.85 -9.11
C SER A 289 -2.09 -15.24 -8.20
N SER A 290 -1.90 -15.12 -6.88
CA SER A 290 -3.02 -15.06 -5.92
C SER A 290 -3.87 -13.80 -6.14
N ALA A 291 -5.00 -13.70 -5.43
CA ALA A 291 -5.88 -12.54 -5.51
C ALA A 291 -5.12 -11.23 -5.19
N ILE A 292 -5.18 -10.28 -6.10
CA ILE A 292 -4.47 -9.01 -6.06
C ILE A 292 -5.23 -8.04 -5.16
N ARG A 293 -4.48 -7.34 -4.30
CA ARG A 293 -4.95 -6.37 -3.29
C ARG A 293 -4.36 -4.98 -3.49
N SER A 294 -3.16 -4.89 -4.05
CA SER A 294 -2.52 -3.62 -4.40
C SER A 294 -1.67 -3.79 -5.66
N ILE A 295 -1.46 -2.69 -6.39
CA ILE A 295 -0.59 -2.65 -7.56
C ILE A 295 0.27 -1.39 -7.54
N ALA A 296 1.51 -1.51 -8.01
CA ALA A 296 2.39 -0.37 -8.23
C ALA A 296 3.19 -0.59 -9.52
N VAL A 297 3.43 0.46 -10.29
CA VAL A 297 4.08 0.37 -11.58
C VAL A 297 5.54 0.81 -11.51
N THR A 298 6.39 0.07 -12.21
CA THR A 298 7.77 0.44 -12.53
C THR A 298 7.90 0.54 -14.05
N LYS A 299 9.08 0.91 -14.55
CA LYS A 299 9.34 1.03 -15.98
C LYS A 299 9.00 -0.24 -16.76
N ASP A 300 9.30 -1.39 -16.18
CA ASP A 300 9.36 -2.69 -16.81
C ASP A 300 8.47 -3.75 -16.16
N LYS A 301 7.84 -3.44 -15.02
CA LYS A 301 6.98 -4.37 -14.29
C LYS A 301 5.77 -3.67 -13.69
N LEU A 302 4.69 -4.42 -13.54
CA LEU A 302 3.62 -4.10 -12.61
C LEU A 302 3.78 -5.01 -11.39
N LEU A 303 4.07 -4.42 -10.24
CA LEU A 303 4.16 -5.12 -8.96
C LEU A 303 2.75 -5.42 -8.46
N LEU A 304 2.53 -6.63 -7.96
CA LEU A 304 1.23 -7.15 -7.55
C LEU A 304 1.31 -7.55 -6.08
N GLY A 305 0.70 -6.78 -5.20
CA GLY A 305 0.53 -7.17 -3.80
C GLY A 305 -0.69 -8.08 -3.71
N THR A 306 -0.53 -9.29 -3.20
CA THR A 306 -1.56 -10.34 -3.26
C THR A 306 -1.96 -10.81 -1.86
N THR A 307 -2.96 -11.70 -1.77
CA THR A 307 -3.28 -12.48 -0.56
C THR A 307 -2.20 -13.50 -0.18
N SER A 308 -1.14 -13.62 -0.98
CA SER A 308 -0.06 -14.60 -0.78
C SER A 308 1.29 -13.98 -1.12
N GLY A 309 1.52 -12.76 -0.65
CA GLY A 309 2.79 -12.07 -0.75
C GLY A 309 2.86 -11.12 -1.95
N LEU A 310 4.09 -10.83 -2.35
CA LEU A 310 4.39 -10.00 -3.50
C LEU A 310 4.58 -10.87 -4.76
N ASP A 311 3.97 -10.46 -5.86
CA ASP A 311 4.18 -10.99 -7.21
C ASP A 311 4.43 -9.82 -8.19
N ASN A 312 4.63 -10.09 -9.48
CA ASN A 312 4.68 -9.06 -10.52
C ASN A 312 4.22 -9.61 -11.87
N THR A 313 4.09 -8.73 -12.86
CA THR A 313 4.07 -9.11 -14.27
C THR A 313 4.95 -8.16 -15.08
N ALA A 314 5.66 -8.67 -16.09
CA ALA A 314 6.46 -7.83 -16.97
C ALA A 314 5.57 -6.93 -17.84
N LEU A 315 6.08 -5.74 -18.16
CA LEU A 315 5.46 -4.77 -19.05
C LEU A 315 6.19 -4.73 -20.40
N ASN A 316 5.44 -4.85 -21.49
CA ASN A 316 5.93 -4.60 -22.84
C ASN A 316 5.27 -3.33 -23.40
N GLY A 317 6.01 -2.22 -23.45
CA GLY A 317 5.45 -0.91 -23.83
C GLY A 317 4.32 -0.46 -22.90
N GLY A 318 4.45 -0.75 -21.60
CA GLY A 318 3.41 -0.50 -20.59
C GLY A 318 2.27 -1.52 -20.57
N LYS A 319 2.28 -2.57 -21.40
CA LYS A 319 1.22 -3.59 -21.40
C LYS A 319 1.62 -4.80 -20.55
N PRO A 320 0.80 -5.22 -19.57
CA PRO A 320 1.02 -6.46 -18.81
C PRO A 320 1.09 -7.67 -19.73
N THR A 321 2.00 -8.59 -19.41
CA THR A 321 2.23 -9.81 -20.21
C THR A 321 1.60 -11.06 -19.60
N GLY A 322 1.12 -10.97 -18.35
CA GLY A 322 0.47 -12.08 -17.62
C GLY A 322 1.44 -13.06 -16.96
N SER A 323 2.68 -13.13 -17.44
CA SER A 323 3.72 -13.97 -16.83
C SER A 323 4.32 -13.30 -15.60
N ALA A 324 4.34 -14.03 -14.49
CA ALA A 324 5.11 -13.67 -13.31
C ALA A 324 6.60 -13.75 -13.61
N THR A 325 7.34 -12.70 -13.28
CA THR A 325 8.81 -12.71 -13.33
C THR A 325 9.40 -12.78 -11.93
N THR A 326 10.70 -13.06 -11.81
CA THR A 326 11.34 -13.05 -10.50
C THR A 326 11.34 -11.62 -9.94
N ILE A 327 10.75 -11.45 -8.76
CA ILE A 327 10.93 -10.24 -7.95
C ILE A 327 12.37 -10.24 -7.46
N SER A 328 13.08 -9.13 -7.63
CA SER A 328 14.46 -9.02 -7.18
C SER A 328 14.60 -9.23 -5.66
N ALA A 329 15.79 -9.70 -5.27
CA ALA A 329 16.26 -9.79 -3.89
C ALA A 329 15.51 -10.82 -3.00
N ASN A 330 15.34 -10.49 -1.72
CA ASN A 330 14.79 -11.33 -0.66
C ASN A 330 13.26 -11.19 -0.50
N ALA A 331 12.53 -10.72 -1.52
CA ALA A 331 11.08 -10.54 -1.45
C ALA A 331 10.35 -11.86 -1.15
N THR A 332 10.80 -12.97 -1.75
CA THR A 332 10.20 -14.30 -1.59
C THR A 332 10.26 -14.83 -0.16
N SER A 333 11.20 -14.35 0.67
CA SER A 333 11.30 -14.72 2.08
C SER A 333 10.60 -13.73 3.01
N THR A 334 10.62 -12.44 2.69
CA THR A 334 10.12 -11.36 3.55
C THR A 334 8.64 -11.02 3.31
N LEU A 335 8.21 -11.04 2.06
CA LEU A 335 6.84 -10.82 1.59
C LEU A 335 6.30 -12.11 0.95
N SER A 336 6.42 -13.21 1.69
CA SER A 336 6.08 -14.56 1.24
C SER A 336 4.57 -14.85 1.27
N SER A 337 4.20 -16.07 0.87
CA SER A 337 2.82 -16.56 0.82
C SER A 337 2.06 -16.57 2.14
N SER A 338 2.72 -16.31 3.25
CA SER A 338 2.08 -16.19 4.57
C SER A 338 1.54 -14.79 4.87
N TYR A 339 1.79 -13.81 4.00
CA TYR A 339 1.39 -12.42 4.21
C TYR A 339 0.50 -11.91 3.08
N THR A 340 -0.51 -11.13 3.41
CA THR A 340 -1.25 -10.31 2.44
C THR A 340 -0.50 -8.99 2.25
N VAL A 341 -0.39 -8.50 1.02
CA VAL A 341 0.23 -7.20 0.70
C VAL A 341 -0.85 -6.21 0.21
N PRO A 342 -1.55 -5.51 1.13
CA PRO A 342 -2.66 -4.62 0.77
C PRO A 342 -2.25 -3.23 0.30
N ILE A 343 -0.98 -2.83 0.45
CA ILE A 343 -0.49 -1.51 0.04
C ILE A 343 0.85 -1.70 -0.66
N LEU A 344 0.97 -1.12 -1.85
CA LEU A 344 2.20 -0.99 -2.60
C LEU A 344 2.34 0.44 -3.10
N LEU A 345 3.57 0.95 -3.07
CA LEU A 345 3.90 2.25 -3.62
C LEU A 345 5.31 2.22 -4.22
N THR A 346 5.43 2.61 -5.47
CA THR A 346 6.72 2.84 -6.15
C THR A 346 6.99 4.34 -6.18
N ILE A 347 8.21 4.76 -5.82
CA ILE A 347 8.61 6.17 -5.76
C ILE A 347 8.78 6.82 -7.13
N ASP A 348 9.44 6.14 -8.06
CA ASP A 348 9.66 6.63 -9.41
C ASP A 348 9.28 5.55 -10.42
N PRO A 349 8.08 5.62 -11.04
CA PRO A 349 7.62 4.61 -11.98
C PRO A 349 8.39 4.64 -13.31
N THR A 350 9.27 5.63 -13.53
CA THR A 350 10.13 5.68 -14.73
C THR A 350 11.38 4.81 -14.61
N LYS A 351 11.66 4.28 -13.42
CA LYS A 351 12.81 3.41 -13.12
C LYS A 351 12.36 1.95 -12.97
N SER A 352 13.29 1.01 -13.13
CA SER A 352 13.04 -0.42 -12.88
C SER A 352 12.82 -0.68 -11.40
N ASP A 353 12.25 -1.83 -11.05
CA ASP A 353 12.02 -2.25 -9.66
C ASP A 353 13.30 -2.32 -8.80
N THR A 354 14.46 -2.47 -9.44
CA THR A 354 15.78 -2.45 -8.79
C THR A 354 16.43 -1.07 -8.69
N ALA A 355 15.85 -0.05 -9.33
CA ALA A 355 16.42 1.30 -9.43
C ALA A 355 15.54 2.38 -8.78
N THR A 356 14.38 2.01 -8.24
CA THR A 356 13.50 2.88 -7.47
C THR A 356 13.29 2.32 -6.07
N ASP A 357 13.00 3.23 -5.15
CA ASP A 357 12.42 2.88 -3.87
C ASP A 357 11.02 2.32 -4.05
N ILE A 358 10.71 1.26 -3.30
CA ILE A 358 9.40 0.61 -3.29
C ILE A 358 9.01 0.35 -1.84
N TYR A 359 7.75 0.59 -1.51
CA TYR A 359 7.18 0.34 -0.20
C TYR A 359 6.04 -0.67 -0.31
N ALA A 360 5.98 -1.58 0.64
CA ALA A 360 4.95 -2.59 0.76
C ALA A 360 4.51 -2.70 2.22
N ALA A 361 3.20 -2.62 2.49
CA ALA A 361 2.69 -3.04 3.78
C ALA A 361 2.37 -4.53 3.73
N SER A 362 2.76 -5.29 4.75
CA SER A 362 2.36 -6.68 4.93
C SER A 362 1.38 -6.81 6.09
N ASN A 363 0.31 -7.56 5.88
CA ASN A 363 -0.63 -7.99 6.90
C ASN A 363 -0.59 -9.51 7.04
N PHE A 364 -0.88 -10.02 8.24
CA PHE A 364 -0.94 -11.45 8.50
C PHE A 364 -2.38 -11.92 8.63
N GLU A 365 -2.85 -12.72 7.67
CA GLU A 365 -4.16 -13.37 7.67
C GLU A 365 -3.99 -14.86 8.03
N GLY A 366 -3.70 -15.16 9.30
CA GLY A 366 -3.50 -16.53 9.76
C GLY A 366 -3.50 -16.68 11.27
N ASN A 367 -3.49 -17.93 11.75
CA ASN A 367 -3.19 -18.24 13.15
C ASN A 367 -1.67 -18.51 13.26
N PRO A 368 -0.90 -17.80 14.11
CA PRO A 368 0.55 -17.98 14.20
C PRO A 368 1.00 -19.41 14.52
N SER A 369 0.10 -20.25 15.05
CA SER A 369 0.39 -21.61 15.47
C SER A 369 0.59 -22.63 14.33
N SER A 370 0.26 -22.29 13.08
CA SER A 370 0.34 -23.21 11.93
C SER A 370 1.38 -22.83 10.87
N THR A 371 2.09 -21.71 11.04
CA THR A 371 3.10 -21.22 10.08
C THR A 371 4.32 -20.66 10.82
N SER A 372 5.51 -20.69 10.21
CA SER A 372 6.69 -19.96 10.72
C SER A 372 6.58 -18.44 10.54
N ALA A 373 5.42 -17.95 10.06
CA ALA A 373 5.10 -16.55 9.92
C ALA A 373 4.57 -16.00 11.25
N THR A 374 5.11 -14.85 11.65
CA THR A 374 4.75 -14.20 12.91
C THR A 374 4.07 -12.86 12.65
N ARG A 375 3.19 -12.45 13.57
CA ARG A 375 2.57 -11.10 13.57
C ARG A 375 3.60 -9.98 13.63
N LYS A 376 4.81 -10.24 14.14
CA LYS A 376 5.91 -9.26 14.17
C LYS A 376 6.32 -8.80 12.77
N ASN A 377 6.09 -9.61 11.75
CA ASN A 377 6.45 -9.29 10.37
C ASN A 377 5.31 -8.65 9.57
N ALA A 378 4.13 -8.45 10.18
CA ALA A 378 3.10 -7.59 9.62
C ALA A 378 3.49 -6.13 9.93
N SER A 379 4.09 -5.47 8.95
CA SER A 379 4.69 -4.13 9.12
C SER A 379 4.88 -3.46 7.75
N LEU A 380 5.48 -2.28 7.76
CA LEU A 380 6.01 -1.67 6.55
C LEU A 380 7.33 -2.36 6.15
N TRP A 381 7.47 -2.60 4.86
CA TRP A 381 8.69 -3.06 4.20
C TRP A 381 9.08 -2.11 3.09
N SER A 382 10.37 -1.94 2.88
CA SER A 382 10.94 -1.07 1.86
C SER A 382 12.04 -1.77 1.08
N TYR A 383 12.04 -1.61 -0.23
CA TYR A 383 13.19 -1.88 -1.07
C TYR A 383 13.89 -0.55 -1.37
N TYR A 384 15.18 -0.48 -1.06
CA TYR A 384 16.05 0.61 -1.48
C TYR A 384 17.06 0.08 -2.48
N PRO A 385 17.23 0.69 -3.67
CA PRO A 385 18.27 0.29 -4.63
C PRO A 385 19.66 0.17 -4.00
N ALA A 386 20.00 1.13 -3.13
CA ALA A 386 21.28 1.17 -2.41
C ALA A 386 21.52 -0.04 -1.49
N ARG A 387 20.45 -0.66 -0.96
CA ARG A 387 20.53 -1.87 -0.14
C ARG A 387 20.32 -3.15 -0.96
N SER A 388 19.71 -3.02 -2.14
CA SER A 388 19.39 -4.13 -3.05
C SER A 388 18.63 -5.29 -2.38
N LYS A 389 17.86 -4.98 -1.32
CA LYS A 389 17.06 -5.93 -0.54
C LYS A 389 15.87 -5.22 0.11
N TRP A 390 14.82 -5.98 0.39
CA TRP A 390 13.69 -5.58 1.21
C TRP A 390 14.11 -5.54 2.68
N ASN A 391 13.78 -4.43 3.34
CA ASN A 391 14.10 -4.12 4.72
C ASN A 391 12.78 -3.86 5.44
N ARG A 392 12.73 -4.32 6.69
CA ARG A 392 11.63 -4.00 7.57
C ARG A 392 11.87 -2.59 8.12
N GLU A 393 10.84 -1.76 8.11
CA GLU A 393 10.93 -0.34 8.48
C GLU A 393 10.66 -0.10 9.96
#